data_AF-A0A0K8RLF2-F1
#
_entry.id   AF-A0A0K8RLF2-F1
#
_cell.length_a   1.000
_cell.length_b   1.000
_cell.length_c   1.000
_cell.angle_alpha   90.00
_cell.angle_beta   90.00
_cell.angle_gamma   90.00
#
_symmetry.space_group_name_H-M   'P 1'
#
loop_
_entity.id
_entity.type
_entity.pdbx_description
1 polymer ?
#
loop_
_entity_poly.entity_id
_entity_poly.type
_entity_poly.pdbx_seq_one_letter_code
_entity_poly.pdbx_strand_id
1 'polypeptide(L)'
;MRVIFVALLSASFILCRSTQAKTHKKKTSDGPVVTIGYFLYEPKVNDVTWELQFNSSLRRIHNHAEAWLRLYINLRFKLQAWKIMEVDETMQSKLDSLERNGTLVDPYKALDCVKDYEKRISNPPNILCLVTEKPLTVYSDGFGLYYRLCKDVIPLILTYNQTSDKATGQKLGFLIQDTMNITNLFTWFKKSPEEKKQHFKDCRFQRD
;
A
#
# COMPACT_ATOMS: atom_id res chain seq x y z
N MET A 1 -84.70 -15.86 38.63
CA MET A 1 -83.64 -16.51 37.84
C MET A 1 -83.33 -15.65 36.64
N ARG A 2 -82.17 -14.98 36.61
CA ARG A 2 -81.69 -14.16 35.49
C ARG A 2 -80.45 -14.85 34.93
N VAL A 3 -80.54 -15.29 33.67
CA VAL A 3 -79.41 -15.83 32.92
C VAL A 3 -78.82 -14.66 32.14
N ILE A 4 -77.58 -14.28 32.44
CA ILE A 4 -76.83 -13.30 31.66
C ILE A 4 -75.74 -14.08 30.92
N PHE A 5 -75.92 -14.22 29.61
CA PHE A 5 -74.88 -14.68 28.70
C PHE A 5 -73.84 -13.57 28.55
N VAL A 6 -72.61 -13.83 28.98
CA VAL A 6 -71.46 -12.98 28.67
C VAL A 6 -70.69 -13.66 27.54
N ALA A 7 -70.76 -13.07 26.35
CA ALA A 7 -69.99 -13.48 25.18
C ALA A 7 -68.53 -13.04 25.35
N LEU A 8 -67.58 -14.00 25.32
CA LEU A 8 -66.15 -13.70 25.17
C LEU A 8 -65.86 -13.33 23.71
N LEU A 9 -65.49 -12.07 23.46
CA LEU A 9 -64.87 -11.63 22.21
C LEU A 9 -63.34 -11.67 22.39
N SER A 10 -62.72 -12.77 21.95
CA SER A 10 -61.26 -12.87 21.84
C SER A 10 -60.82 -12.28 20.50
N ALA A 11 -60.39 -11.01 20.50
CA ALA A 11 -59.76 -10.39 19.34
C ALA A 11 -58.30 -10.86 19.23
N SER A 12 -58.03 -11.75 18.29
CA SER A 12 -56.68 -12.15 17.90
C SER A 12 -55.99 -11.03 17.14
N PHE A 13 -55.14 -10.25 17.80
CA PHE A 13 -54.22 -9.33 17.14
C PHE A 13 -53.09 -10.12 16.47
N ILE A 14 -53.28 -10.49 15.21
CA ILE A 14 -52.19 -10.96 14.36
C ILE A 14 -51.34 -9.75 14.00
N LEU A 15 -50.27 -9.52 14.76
CA LEU A 15 -49.21 -8.57 14.43
C LEU A 15 -48.47 -9.08 13.18
N CYS A 16 -48.91 -8.67 12.00
CA CYS A 16 -48.11 -8.73 10.78
C CYS A 16 -46.90 -7.81 10.96
N ARG A 17 -45.81 -8.35 11.50
CA ARG A 17 -44.49 -7.72 11.40
C ARG A 17 -44.03 -7.85 9.95
N SER A 18 -44.18 -6.79 9.17
CA SER A 18 -43.42 -6.60 7.95
C SER A 18 -41.95 -6.55 8.33
N THR A 19 -41.26 -7.68 8.21
CA THR A 19 -39.81 -7.73 8.23
C THR A 19 -39.33 -6.95 7.02
N GLN A 20 -39.07 -5.65 7.21
CA GLN A 20 -38.21 -4.91 6.31
C GLN A 20 -36.91 -5.71 6.21
N ALA A 21 -36.73 -6.40 5.10
CA ALA A 21 -35.46 -6.96 4.72
C ALA A 21 -34.47 -5.80 4.78
N LYS A 22 -33.57 -5.83 5.77
CA LYS A 22 -32.42 -4.95 5.81
C LYS A 22 -31.66 -5.24 4.53
N THR A 23 -31.88 -4.44 3.49
CA THR A 23 -30.97 -4.36 2.37
C THR A 23 -29.65 -3.99 3.01
N HIS A 24 -28.75 -4.97 3.14
CA HIS A 24 -27.35 -4.71 3.41
C HIS A 24 -26.95 -3.70 2.35
N LYS A 25 -26.83 -2.41 2.73
CA LYS A 25 -26.17 -1.42 1.89
C LYS A 25 -24.84 -2.08 1.56
N LYS A 26 -24.63 -2.47 0.29
CA LYS A 26 -23.33 -2.90 -0.20
C LYS A 26 -22.37 -1.84 0.31
N LYS A 27 -21.47 -2.25 1.22
CA LYS A 27 -20.40 -1.37 1.68
C LYS A 27 -19.72 -0.93 0.39
N THR A 28 -19.66 0.38 0.17
CA THR A 28 -18.85 0.90 -0.93
C THR A 28 -17.43 0.47 -0.63
N SER A 29 -16.96 -0.56 -1.34
CA SER A 29 -15.61 -1.11 -1.23
C SER A 29 -14.58 0.02 -1.10
N ASP A 30 -13.78 -0.08 -0.03
CA ASP A 30 -12.91 0.96 0.55
C ASP A 30 -11.65 1.27 -0.30
N GLY A 31 -11.56 0.69 -1.50
CA GLY A 31 -10.40 0.77 -2.38
C GLY A 31 -9.35 -0.33 -2.13
N PRO A 32 -8.32 -0.43 -2.99
CA PRO A 32 -7.27 -1.44 -2.85
C PRO A 32 -6.39 -1.18 -1.63
N VAL A 33 -5.97 -2.27 -0.98
CA VAL A 33 -4.91 -2.26 0.03
C VAL A 33 -3.64 -2.81 -0.60
N VAL A 34 -2.58 -2.01 -0.59
CA VAL A 34 -1.26 -2.36 -1.12
C VAL A 34 -0.30 -2.58 0.02
N THR A 35 0.27 -3.78 0.04
CA THR A 35 1.25 -4.19 1.04
C THR A 35 2.66 -3.83 0.57
N ILE A 36 3.48 -3.29 1.49
CA ILE A 36 4.86 -2.88 1.20
C ILE A 36 5.80 -3.53 2.21
N GLY A 37 6.76 -4.31 1.72
CA GLY A 37 7.92 -4.76 2.50
C GLY A 37 9.03 -3.72 2.41
N TYR A 38 9.62 -3.36 3.54
CA TYR A 38 10.70 -2.38 3.62
C TYR A 38 12.00 -3.07 3.99
N PHE A 39 13.02 -2.89 3.16
CA PHE A 39 14.40 -3.29 3.42
C PHE A 39 15.21 -2.05 3.76
N LEU A 40 15.74 -1.97 4.97
CA LEU A 40 16.58 -0.87 5.41
C LEU A 40 18.03 -1.19 5.02
N TYR A 41 18.65 -0.27 4.29
CA TYR A 41 20.02 -0.41 3.83
C TYR A 41 20.82 0.86 4.13
N GLU A 42 21.94 0.66 4.83
CA GLU A 42 22.94 1.67 5.05
C GLU A 42 24.29 1.16 4.51
N PRO A 43 24.89 1.87 3.54
CA PRO A 43 26.24 1.55 3.10
C PRO A 43 27.20 1.85 4.24
N LYS A 44 27.86 0.80 4.76
CA LYS A 44 28.80 0.85 5.91
C LYS A 44 28.08 1.36 7.17
N VAL A 45 27.68 0.43 8.03
CA VAL A 45 26.95 0.68 9.29
C VAL A 45 27.64 1.79 10.10
N ASN A 46 27.04 2.98 10.14
CA ASN A 46 27.57 4.11 10.89
C ASN A 46 26.54 4.71 11.85
N ASP A 47 25.22 4.57 11.60
CA ASP A 47 24.21 5.15 12.50
C ASP A 47 22.84 4.43 12.51
N VAL A 48 22.57 3.69 13.58
CA VAL A 48 21.30 2.97 13.82
C VAL A 48 20.09 3.92 14.01
N THR A 49 20.32 5.24 14.13
CA THR A 49 19.29 6.20 14.54
C THR A 49 18.21 6.41 13.47
N TRP A 50 18.57 6.42 12.18
CA TRP A 50 17.60 6.75 11.12
C TRP A 50 16.56 5.66 10.90
N GLU A 51 16.92 4.39 11.11
CA GLU A 51 16.03 3.23 10.93
C GLU A 51 14.88 3.24 11.94
N LEU A 52 15.22 3.51 13.21
CA LEU A 52 14.24 3.70 14.28
C LEU A 52 13.31 4.88 13.98
N GLN A 53 13.87 5.98 13.48
CA GLN A 53 13.10 7.16 13.10
C GLN A 53 12.15 6.86 11.94
N PHE A 54 12.63 6.18 10.90
CA PHE A 54 11.82 5.74 9.76
C PHE A 54 10.65 4.87 10.22
N ASN A 55 10.92 3.86 11.05
CA ASN A 55 9.89 2.95 11.57
C ASN A 55 8.82 3.72 12.36
N SER A 56 9.24 4.62 13.27
CA SER A 56 8.31 5.46 14.05
C SER A 56 7.48 6.42 13.19
N SER A 57 7.99 6.79 12.01
CA SER A 57 7.40 7.75 11.09
C SER A 57 6.57 7.10 9.99
N LEU A 58 6.69 5.79 9.78
CA LEU A 58 6.13 5.08 8.63
C LEU A 58 4.63 5.30 8.47
N ARG A 59 3.88 5.31 9.58
CA ARG A 59 2.43 5.58 9.54
C ARG A 59 2.12 6.97 8.96
N ARG A 60 2.89 8.00 9.31
CA ARG A 60 2.71 9.36 8.79
C ARG A 60 3.13 9.44 7.32
N ILE A 61 4.23 8.79 6.96
CA ILE A 61 4.70 8.65 5.58
C ILE A 61 3.60 7.99 4.71
N HIS A 62 3.01 6.90 5.17
CA HIS A 62 1.88 6.24 4.48
C HIS A 62 0.69 7.17 4.31
N ASN A 63 0.25 7.87 5.36
CA ASN A 63 -0.87 8.81 5.26
C ASN A 63 -0.62 9.90 4.20
N HIS A 64 0.61 10.41 4.10
CA HIS A 64 0.99 11.40 3.09
C HIS A 64 1.02 10.80 1.68
N ALA A 65 1.53 9.58 1.52
CA ALA A 65 1.51 8.86 0.25
C ALA A 65 0.08 8.54 -0.21
N GLU A 66 -0.79 8.08 0.70
CA GLU A 66 -2.21 7.83 0.41
C GLU A 66 -2.96 9.10 0.01
N ALA A 67 -2.69 10.22 0.71
CA ALA A 67 -3.25 11.52 0.35
C ALA A 67 -2.79 11.99 -1.03
N TRP A 68 -1.49 11.82 -1.34
CA TRP A 68 -0.95 12.09 -2.68
C TRP A 68 -1.66 11.24 -3.73
N LEU A 69 -1.63 9.91 -3.57
CA LEU A 69 -2.26 8.98 -4.50
C LEU A 69 -3.73 9.32 -4.72
N ARG A 70 -4.50 9.60 -3.66
CA ARG A 70 -5.91 9.97 -3.75
C ARG A 70 -6.16 11.16 -4.68
N LEU A 71 -5.28 12.17 -4.67
CA LEU A 71 -5.41 13.34 -5.54
C LEU A 71 -5.23 12.98 -7.02
N TYR A 72 -4.28 12.08 -7.33
CA TYR A 72 -3.92 11.76 -8.71
C TYR A 72 -4.71 10.60 -9.30
N ILE A 73 -4.99 9.56 -8.52
CA ILE A 73 -5.69 8.36 -9.00
C ILE A 73 -7.21 8.45 -8.77
N ASN A 74 -7.68 9.41 -7.95
CA ASN A 74 -9.08 9.57 -7.58
C ASN A 74 -9.74 8.25 -7.13
N LEU A 75 -9.01 7.48 -6.32
CA LEU A 75 -9.44 6.24 -5.68
C LEU A 75 -8.92 6.27 -4.25
N ARG A 76 -9.70 5.74 -3.30
CA ARG A 76 -9.16 5.50 -1.96
C ARG A 76 -8.11 4.40 -2.07
N PHE A 77 -6.98 4.60 -1.44
CA PHE A 77 -5.84 3.69 -1.48
C PHE A 77 -5.37 3.53 -0.05
N LYS A 78 -5.06 2.31 0.37
CA LYS A 78 -4.48 2.07 1.68
C LYS A 78 -3.12 1.41 1.52
N LEU A 79 -2.11 1.98 2.17
CA LEU A 79 -0.80 1.37 2.30
C LEU A 79 -0.73 0.62 3.62
N GLN A 80 -0.13 -0.56 3.57
CA GLN A 80 0.07 -1.37 4.75
C GLN A 80 1.49 -1.92 4.74
N ALA A 81 2.22 -1.73 5.84
CA ALA A 81 3.51 -2.37 6.01
C ALA A 81 3.30 -3.90 6.11
N TRP A 82 4.02 -4.65 5.29
CA TRP A 82 4.07 -6.11 5.38
C TRP A 82 5.12 -6.55 6.41
N LYS A 83 6.33 -6.02 6.27
CA LYS A 83 7.44 -6.18 7.20
C LYS A 83 8.41 -5.02 7.00
N ILE A 84 9.12 -4.65 8.06
CA ILE A 84 10.27 -3.75 8.02
C ILE A 84 11.44 -4.56 8.55
N MET A 85 12.53 -4.63 7.81
CA MET A 85 13.72 -5.37 8.22
C MET A 85 14.95 -4.76 7.57
N GLU A 86 16.11 -4.93 8.21
CA GLU A 86 17.39 -4.72 7.57
C GLU A 86 17.58 -5.70 6.40
N VAL A 87 18.41 -5.31 5.43
CA VAL A 87 18.84 -6.23 4.36
C VAL A 87 19.61 -7.42 4.94
N ASP A 88 19.43 -8.62 4.36
CA ASP A 88 20.22 -9.78 4.77
C ASP A 88 21.69 -9.67 4.31
N GLU A 89 22.57 -10.47 4.90
CA GLU A 89 24.02 -10.46 4.57
C GLU A 89 24.30 -10.64 3.08
N THR A 90 23.46 -11.41 2.38
CA THR A 90 23.63 -11.64 0.94
C THR A 90 23.28 -10.39 0.12
N MET A 91 22.19 -9.72 0.46
CA MET A 91 21.79 -8.48 -0.20
C MET A 91 22.74 -7.33 0.16
N GLN A 92 23.14 -7.22 1.43
CA GLN A 92 24.16 -6.27 1.89
C GLN A 92 25.45 -6.43 1.07
N SER A 93 26.00 -7.64 0.99
CA SER A 93 27.24 -7.91 0.24
C SER A 93 27.11 -7.55 -1.24
N LYS A 94 25.98 -7.85 -1.87
CA LYS A 94 25.71 -7.45 -3.27
C LYS A 94 25.66 -5.93 -3.41
N LEU A 95 24.90 -5.23 -2.57
CA LEU A 95 24.77 -3.78 -2.63
C LEU A 95 26.10 -3.07 -2.37
N ASP A 96 26.85 -3.51 -1.36
CA ASP A 96 28.18 -2.96 -1.04
C ASP A 96 29.19 -3.19 -2.18
N SER A 97 29.08 -4.31 -2.90
CA SER A 97 29.94 -4.57 -4.07
C SER A 97 29.65 -3.64 -5.26
N LEU A 98 28.43 -3.13 -5.35
CA LEU A 98 28.01 -2.14 -6.35
C LEU A 98 28.48 -0.73 -5.93
N GLU A 99 28.45 -0.44 -4.63
CA GLU A 99 28.89 0.83 -4.03
C GLU A 99 30.42 0.90 -3.94
N ARG A 100 31.07 1.19 -5.07
CA ARG A 100 32.54 1.35 -5.09
C ARG A 100 32.95 2.72 -4.60
N ASN A 101 33.50 2.81 -3.39
CA ASN A 101 34.13 4.03 -2.84
C ASN A 101 33.21 5.27 -2.84
N GLY A 102 31.95 5.15 -2.42
CA GLY A 102 31.00 6.28 -2.39
C GLY A 102 30.44 6.65 -3.77
N THR A 103 30.65 5.82 -4.79
CA THR A 103 30.02 5.99 -6.10
C THR A 103 28.56 5.57 -6.03
N LEU A 104 27.68 6.39 -6.62
CA LEU A 104 26.27 6.07 -6.77
C LEU A 104 26.07 4.77 -7.53
N VAL A 105 25.17 3.93 -7.03
CA VAL A 105 24.84 2.63 -7.59
C VAL A 105 23.92 2.81 -8.80
N ASP A 106 24.11 1.96 -9.80
CA ASP A 106 23.17 1.82 -10.91
C ASP A 106 21.79 1.39 -10.37
N PRO A 107 20.74 2.20 -10.56
CA PRO A 107 19.42 1.93 -9.98
C PRO A 107 18.83 0.60 -10.42
N TYR A 108 19.11 0.14 -11.64
CA TYR A 108 18.62 -1.15 -12.13
C TYR A 108 19.28 -2.31 -11.38
N LYS A 109 20.60 -2.22 -11.13
CA LYS A 109 21.33 -3.25 -10.37
C LYS A 109 20.91 -3.32 -8.91
N ALA A 110 20.63 -2.17 -8.29
CA ALA A 110 20.08 -2.13 -6.94
C ALA A 110 18.70 -2.79 -6.87
N LEU A 111 17.81 -2.49 -7.81
CA LEU A 111 16.49 -3.14 -7.87
C LEU A 111 16.56 -4.64 -8.17
N ASP A 112 17.54 -5.09 -8.97
CA ASP A 112 17.75 -6.53 -9.20
C ASP A 112 18.15 -7.27 -7.91
N CYS A 113 18.90 -6.63 -7.01
CA CYS A 113 19.18 -7.18 -5.68
C CYS A 113 17.88 -7.38 -4.86
N VAL A 114 16.96 -6.41 -4.92
CA VAL A 114 15.65 -6.48 -4.26
C VAL A 114 14.79 -7.61 -4.86
N LYS A 115 14.76 -7.73 -6.19
CA LYS A 115 14.03 -8.81 -6.89
C LYS A 115 14.56 -10.20 -6.58
N ASP A 116 15.86 -10.36 -6.43
CA ASP A 116 16.44 -11.65 -6.07
C ASP A 116 15.97 -12.14 -4.69
N TYR A 117 15.67 -11.22 -3.78
CA TYR A 117 15.11 -11.55 -2.49
C TYR A 117 13.64 -11.99 -2.58
N GLU A 118 12.84 -11.39 -3.49
CA GLU A 118 11.46 -11.80 -3.74
C GLU A 118 11.32 -13.31 -3.95
N LYS A 119 12.25 -13.92 -4.72
CA LYS A 119 12.29 -15.37 -5.01
C LYS A 119 12.36 -16.25 -3.76
N ARG A 120 12.76 -15.68 -2.62
CA ARG A 120 12.90 -16.37 -1.32
C ARG A 120 11.67 -16.23 -0.43
N ILE A 121 10.67 -15.45 -0.84
CA ILE A 121 9.46 -15.19 -0.04
C ILE A 121 8.29 -15.98 -0.61
N SER A 122 7.68 -16.86 0.20
CA SER A 122 6.53 -17.66 -0.25
C SER A 122 5.25 -16.83 -0.48
N ASN A 123 5.14 -15.67 0.18
CA ASN A 123 3.96 -14.79 0.10
C ASN A 123 4.39 -13.31 0.02
N PRO A 124 5.04 -12.86 -1.07
CA PRO A 124 5.67 -11.55 -1.14
C PRO A 124 4.64 -10.40 -1.11
N PRO A 125 4.96 -9.23 -0.54
CA PRO A 125 4.09 -8.06 -0.60
C PRO A 125 3.88 -7.58 -2.05
N ASN A 126 2.97 -6.63 -2.26
CA ASN A 126 2.79 -6.02 -3.59
C ASN A 126 4.01 -5.21 -4.02
N ILE A 127 4.72 -4.63 -3.05
CA ILE A 127 5.91 -3.80 -3.26
C ILE A 127 7.01 -4.23 -2.30
N LEU A 128 8.24 -4.34 -2.79
CA LEU A 128 9.46 -4.42 -1.99
C LEU A 128 10.24 -3.12 -2.16
N CYS A 129 10.45 -2.39 -1.07
CA CYS A 129 11.06 -1.07 -1.09
C CYS A 129 12.37 -1.08 -0.32
N LEU A 130 13.48 -0.87 -1.03
CA LEU A 130 14.79 -0.59 -0.44
C LEU A 130 14.82 0.85 0.03
N VAL A 131 14.92 1.06 1.34
CA VAL A 131 14.97 2.37 1.97
C VAL A 131 16.41 2.66 2.37
N THR A 132 16.86 3.86 2.04
CA THR A 132 18.22 4.32 2.38
C THR A 132 18.16 5.67 3.06
N GLU A 133 19.12 5.93 3.96
CA GLU A 133 19.28 7.24 4.61
C GLU A 133 19.71 8.31 3.59
N LYS A 134 20.64 7.94 2.72
CA LYS A 134 21.24 8.81 1.70
C LYS A 134 20.90 8.28 0.30
N PRO A 135 20.92 9.15 -0.72
CA PRO A 135 20.74 8.71 -2.10
C PRO A 135 21.69 7.56 -2.46
N LEU A 136 21.12 6.42 -2.80
CA LEU A 136 21.89 5.28 -3.28
C LEU A 136 22.27 5.42 -4.76
N THR A 137 21.46 6.15 -5.53
CA THR A 137 21.56 6.23 -6.98
C THR A 137 21.56 7.70 -7.44
N VAL A 138 21.74 7.93 -8.74
CA VAL A 138 21.59 9.27 -9.36
C VAL A 138 20.20 9.88 -9.14
N TYR A 139 19.18 9.06 -8.86
CA TYR A 139 17.85 9.53 -8.48
C TYR A 139 17.81 9.77 -6.98
N SER A 140 17.99 11.03 -6.57
CA SER A 140 18.18 11.44 -5.17
C SER A 140 17.04 11.01 -4.25
N ASP A 141 15.82 10.91 -4.80
CA ASP A 141 14.59 10.74 -4.06
C ASP A 141 14.10 9.29 -4.02
N GLY A 142 14.70 8.43 -4.85
CA GLY A 142 14.26 7.06 -5.06
C GLY A 142 14.06 6.74 -6.55
N PHE A 143 13.84 5.47 -6.83
CA PHE A 143 13.67 4.96 -8.19
C PHE A 143 12.78 3.72 -8.17
N GLY A 144 12.00 3.51 -9.22
CA GLY A 144 11.10 2.37 -9.34
C GLY A 144 11.02 1.87 -10.77
N LEU A 145 10.76 0.57 -10.94
CA LEU A 145 10.51 0.01 -12.26
C LEU A 145 9.04 0.16 -12.66
N TYR A 146 8.84 0.47 -13.93
CA TYR A 146 7.53 0.58 -14.54
C TYR A 146 6.92 -0.80 -14.79
N TYR A 147 6.33 -1.38 -13.75
CA TYR A 147 5.59 -2.65 -13.81
C TYR A 147 4.09 -2.41 -13.59
N ARG A 148 3.29 -3.48 -13.53
CA ARG A 148 1.85 -3.38 -13.23
C ARG A 148 1.63 -3.75 -11.78
N LEU A 149 1.44 -2.75 -10.92
CA LEU A 149 1.12 -2.94 -9.52
C LEU A 149 0.00 -3.98 -9.35
N CYS A 150 0.21 -4.92 -8.42
CA CYS A 150 -0.67 -6.04 -8.11
C CYS A 150 -0.72 -7.20 -9.13
N LYS A 151 0.01 -7.13 -10.24
CA LYS A 151 0.29 -8.31 -11.09
C LYS A 151 1.65 -8.90 -10.78
N ASP A 152 2.62 -8.02 -10.58
CA ASP A 152 4.00 -8.35 -10.27
C ASP A 152 4.35 -7.72 -8.91
N VAL A 153 5.33 -8.30 -8.21
CA VAL A 153 5.94 -7.62 -7.05
C VAL A 153 6.82 -6.51 -7.58
N ILE A 154 6.63 -5.31 -7.06
CA ILE A 154 7.30 -4.12 -7.56
C ILE A 154 8.50 -3.79 -6.68
N PRO A 155 9.74 -3.85 -7.19
CA PRO A 155 10.89 -3.38 -6.46
C PRO A 155 10.98 -1.84 -6.59
N LEU A 156 11.21 -1.15 -5.47
CA LEU A 156 11.40 0.29 -5.37
C LEU A 156 12.65 0.61 -4.54
N ILE A 157 13.20 1.80 -4.76
CA ILE A 157 14.18 2.46 -3.91
C ILE A 157 13.54 3.75 -3.41
N LEU A 158 13.69 4.06 -2.13
CA LEU A 158 13.21 5.28 -1.49
C LEU A 158 14.31 5.86 -0.60
N THR A 159 14.68 7.12 -0.83
CA THR A 159 15.57 7.84 0.09
C THR A 159 14.74 8.47 1.19
N TYR A 160 15.00 8.11 2.45
CA TYR A 160 14.28 8.64 3.60
C TYR A 160 14.74 10.07 3.93
N ASN A 161 13.81 11.02 3.93
CA ASN A 161 14.05 12.35 4.46
C ASN A 161 13.67 12.42 5.95
N GLN A 162 14.67 12.32 6.83
CA GLN A 162 14.51 12.40 8.29
C GLN A 162 13.89 13.73 8.76
N THR A 163 14.00 14.80 7.99
CA THR A 163 13.45 16.11 8.38
C THR A 163 11.97 16.28 7.99
N SER A 164 11.44 15.41 7.13
CA SER A 164 10.08 15.57 6.60
C SER A 164 9.42 14.27 6.16
N ASP A 165 8.53 13.77 7.01
CA ASP A 165 7.64 12.64 6.69
C ASP A 165 6.73 12.95 5.51
N LYS A 166 6.32 14.21 5.37
CA LYS A 166 5.50 14.67 4.24
C LYS A 166 6.26 14.52 2.92
N ALA A 167 7.50 15.00 2.86
CA ALA A 167 8.31 14.88 1.65
C ALA A 167 8.56 13.42 1.29
N THR A 168 8.94 12.58 2.27
CA THR A 168 9.12 11.14 2.06
C THR A 168 7.83 10.47 1.58
N GLY A 169 6.69 10.79 2.21
CA GLY A 169 5.39 10.22 1.82
C GLY A 169 4.94 10.63 0.43
N GLN A 170 5.14 11.88 0.03
CA GLN A 170 4.82 12.34 -1.33
C GLN A 170 5.69 11.63 -2.37
N LYS A 171 6.99 11.45 -2.10
CA LYS A 171 7.91 10.69 -2.97
C LYS A 171 7.49 9.24 -3.10
N LEU A 172 7.14 8.58 -1.99
CA LEU A 172 6.61 7.22 -2.02
C LEU A 172 5.31 7.15 -2.84
N GLY A 173 4.38 8.08 -2.64
CA GLY A 173 3.14 8.15 -3.42
C GLY A 173 3.39 8.31 -4.92
N PHE A 174 4.35 9.15 -5.30
CA PHE A 174 4.77 9.33 -6.69
C PHE A 174 5.36 8.04 -7.29
N LEU A 175 6.31 7.40 -6.59
CA LEU A 175 6.91 6.13 -7.05
C LEU A 175 5.85 5.04 -7.22
N ILE A 176 4.90 4.92 -6.29
CA ILE A 176 3.81 3.93 -6.41
C ILE A 176 2.91 4.27 -7.60
N GLN A 177 2.56 5.54 -7.81
CA GLN A 177 1.75 5.98 -8.95
C GLN A 177 2.38 5.56 -10.29
N ASP A 178 3.68 5.76 -10.44
CA ASP A 178 4.40 5.40 -11.67
C ASP A 178 4.33 3.89 -11.96
N THR A 179 4.25 3.06 -10.91
CA THR A 179 4.14 1.60 -11.04
C THR A 179 2.72 1.10 -11.35
N MET A 180 1.73 1.99 -11.46
CA MET A 180 0.35 1.57 -11.75
C MET A 180 0.10 1.35 -13.24
N ASN A 181 1.09 1.62 -14.10
CA ASN A 181 0.95 1.62 -15.56
C ASN A 181 -0.22 2.51 -16.05
N ILE A 182 -0.38 3.67 -15.40
CA ILE A 182 -1.38 4.69 -15.78
C ILE A 182 -0.67 5.70 -16.68
N THR A 183 -0.46 5.34 -17.94
CA THR A 183 0.29 6.13 -18.93
C THR A 183 -0.36 7.49 -19.25
N ASN A 184 -1.67 7.61 -19.08
CA ASN A 184 -2.41 8.83 -19.41
C ASN A 184 -3.44 9.14 -18.31
N LEU A 185 -3.10 10.09 -17.44
CA LEU A 185 -3.97 10.54 -16.35
C LEU A 185 -5.33 11.05 -16.85
N PHE A 186 -5.39 11.73 -17.99
CA PHE A 186 -6.66 12.22 -18.55
C PHE A 186 -7.62 11.06 -18.89
N THR A 187 -7.11 10.02 -19.54
CA THR A 187 -7.91 8.81 -19.82
C THR A 187 -8.28 8.09 -18.52
N TRP A 188 -7.39 8.07 -17.54
CA TRP A 188 -7.68 7.50 -16.22
C TRP A 188 -8.78 8.26 -15.49
N PHE A 189 -8.76 9.59 -15.48
CA PHE A 189 -9.78 10.40 -14.83
C PHE A 189 -11.18 10.15 -15.40
N LYS A 190 -11.27 9.85 -16.70
CA LYS A 190 -12.52 9.51 -17.38
C LYS A 190 -13.08 8.12 -17.03
N LYS A 191 -12.26 7.21 -16.47
CA LYS A 191 -12.73 5.89 -16.06
C LYS A 191 -13.71 5.96 -14.90
N SER A 192 -14.72 5.09 -14.91
CA SER A 192 -15.65 4.96 -13.80
C SER A 192 -14.93 4.47 -12.53
N PRO A 193 -15.50 4.70 -11.33
CA PRO A 193 -14.96 4.13 -10.10
C PRO A 193 -14.78 2.60 -10.16
N GLU A 194 -15.70 1.89 -10.82
CA GLU A 194 -15.66 0.43 -10.99
C GLU A 194 -14.51 -0.01 -11.90
N GLU A 195 -14.29 0.67 -13.03
CA GLU A 195 -13.14 0.38 -13.91
C GLU A 195 -11.81 0.59 -13.19
N LYS A 196 -11.70 1.65 -12.39
CA LYS A 196 -10.51 1.93 -11.58
C LYS A 196 -10.28 0.85 -10.54
N LYS A 197 -11.35 0.38 -9.86
CA LYS A 197 -11.26 -0.74 -8.92
C LYS A 197 -10.83 -2.04 -9.59
N GLN A 198 -11.36 -2.31 -10.79
CA GLN A 198 -11.03 -3.51 -11.56
C GLN A 198 -9.55 -3.55 -11.96
N HIS A 199 -8.92 -2.39 -12.17
CA HIS A 199 -7.47 -2.29 -12.41
C HIS A 199 -6.64 -2.88 -11.26
N PHE A 200 -7.16 -2.80 -10.03
CA PHE A 200 -6.51 -3.28 -8.81
C PHE A 200 -7.13 -4.58 -8.26
N LYS A 201 -7.87 -5.33 -9.09
CA LYS A 201 -8.55 -6.58 -8.69
C LYS A 201 -7.61 -7.65 -8.13
N ASP A 202 -6.38 -7.67 -8.64
CA ASP A 202 -5.37 -8.67 -8.28
C ASP A 202 -4.55 -8.25 -7.04
N CYS A 203 -4.85 -7.08 -6.45
CA CYS A 203 -4.26 -6.71 -5.17
C CYS A 203 -4.80 -7.65 -4.10
N ARG A 204 -3.90 -8.31 -3.37
CA ARG A 204 -4.21 -9.37 -2.38
C ARG A 204 -5.34 -9.06 -1.41
N PHE A 205 -5.58 -7.79 -1.10
CA PHE A 205 -6.65 -7.37 -0.21
C PHE A 205 -7.46 -6.26 -0.90
N GLN A 206 -8.64 -6.61 -1.40
CA GLN A 206 -9.69 -5.64 -1.67
C GLN A 206 -10.60 -5.57 -0.45
N ARG A 207 -10.85 -4.36 0.06
CA ARG A 207 -11.87 -4.20 1.11
C ARG A 207 -13.25 -4.27 0.46
N ASP A 208 -14.02 -5.29 0.82
CA ASP A 208 -15.45 -5.40 0.53
C ASP A 208 -16.27 -4.31 1.24
#